data_AF-A0A382ZIS2-F1
#
_entry.id   AF-A0A382ZIS2-F1
#
_cell.length_a   1.000
_cell.length_b   1.000
_cell.length_c   1.000
_cell.angle_alpha   90.00
_cell.angle_beta   90.00
_cell.angle_gamma   90.00
#
_symmetry.space_group_name_H-M   'P 1'
#
loop_
_entity.id
_entity.type
_entity.pdbx_description
1 polymer ?
#
loop_
_entity_poly.entity_id
_entity_poly.type
_entity_poly.pdbx_seq_one_letter_code
_entity_poly.pdbx_strand_id
1 'polypeptide(L)'
;MTQITSTIDFDLEGKQVGTLRVPHSVTRSAYGVLPIPVAMVRNGMGPRVLLTAGNHGDEYEGQVVLTRLTQELQADEITGTVIVIPALNLPAVLAATRVSP
;
A
#
# COMPACT_ATOMS: atom_id res chain seq x y z
N MET A 1 -12.56 10.22 12.47
CA MET A 1 -12.54 9.94 11.02
C MET A 1 -11.17 10.32 10.47
N THR A 2 -10.59 9.49 9.61
CA THR A 2 -9.33 9.81 8.90
C THR A 2 -9.61 10.68 7.68
N GLN A 3 -8.64 11.52 7.28
CA GLN A 3 -8.67 12.26 6.02
C GLN A 3 -8.09 11.45 4.84
N ILE A 4 -7.51 10.28 5.13
CA ILE A 4 -6.95 9.38 4.13
C ILE A 4 -8.10 8.73 3.36
N THR A 5 -8.04 8.79 2.03
CA THR A 5 -9.02 8.13 1.15
C THR A 5 -8.35 7.03 0.34
N SER A 6 -9.08 5.98 0.00
CA SER A 6 -8.58 4.86 -0.81
C SER A 6 -9.07 5.00 -2.26
N THR A 7 -8.25 4.59 -3.22
CA THR A 7 -8.69 4.40 -4.61
C THR A 7 -9.12 2.96 -4.91
N ILE A 8 -9.00 2.04 -3.95
CA ILE A 8 -9.50 0.66 -4.04
C ILE A 8 -10.71 0.47 -3.14
N ASP A 9 -11.61 -0.42 -3.54
CA ASP A 9 -12.76 -0.85 -2.77
C ASP A 9 -12.43 -2.17 -2.05
N PHE A 10 -12.45 -2.16 -0.72
CA PHE A 10 -12.04 -3.32 0.08
C PHE A 10 -13.07 -4.46 0.11
N ASP A 11 -14.25 -4.25 -0.46
CA ASP A 11 -15.33 -5.23 -0.51
C ASP A 11 -15.47 -5.93 -1.87
N LEU A 12 -14.80 -5.44 -2.92
CA LEU A 12 -14.79 -6.10 -4.23
C LEU A 12 -13.86 -7.32 -4.26
N GLU A 13 -14.36 -8.39 -4.88
CA GLU A 13 -13.59 -9.58 -5.22
C GLU A 13 -12.55 -9.31 -6.33
N GLY A 14 -11.55 -10.18 -6.43
CA GLY A 14 -10.48 -10.09 -7.42
C GLY A 14 -9.26 -9.30 -6.93
N LYS A 15 -8.46 -8.84 -7.89
CA LYS A 15 -7.22 -8.09 -7.65
C LYS A 15 -7.39 -6.62 -7.98
N GLN A 16 -7.03 -5.76 -7.04
CA GLN A 16 -7.01 -4.30 -7.20
C GLN A 16 -5.64 -3.76 -6.83
N VAL A 17 -5.15 -2.81 -7.61
CA VAL A 17 -3.90 -2.07 -7.34
C VAL A 17 -4.22 -0.58 -7.41
N GLY A 18 -3.86 0.16 -6.37
CA GLY A 18 -4.18 1.57 -6.26
C GLY A 18 -3.36 2.25 -5.17
N THR A 19 -3.94 3.28 -4.56
CA THR A 19 -3.25 4.12 -3.58
C THR A 19 -4.16 4.50 -2.41
N LEU A 20 -3.54 4.65 -1.24
CA LEU A 20 -4.09 5.43 -0.15
C LEU A 20 -3.63 6.88 -0.34
N ARG A 21 -4.58 7.77 -0.54
CA ARG A 21 -4.37 9.19 -0.78
C ARG A 21 -4.30 9.91 0.57
N VAL A 22 -3.10 10.28 0.99
CA VAL A 22 -2.86 11.04 2.21
C VAL A 22 -2.74 12.52 1.86
N PRO A 23 -3.65 13.40 2.33
CA PRO A 23 -3.51 14.83 2.10
C PRO A 23 -2.20 15.38 2.67
N HIS A 24 -1.50 16.19 1.89
CA HIS A 24 -0.20 16.74 2.24
C HIS A 24 -0.08 18.17 1.70
N SER A 25 -0.44 19.14 2.55
CA SER A 25 -0.39 20.56 2.23
C SER A 25 0.99 21.13 2.57
N VAL A 26 1.65 21.69 1.56
CA VAL A 26 3.00 22.29 1.65
C VAL A 26 3.08 23.50 0.73
N THR A 27 4.06 24.39 0.93
CA THR A 27 4.22 25.61 0.10
C THR A 27 4.19 25.35 -1.40
N ARG A 28 4.81 24.24 -1.85
CA ARG A 28 4.85 23.84 -3.27
C ARG A 28 3.53 23.24 -3.79
N SER A 29 2.62 22.83 -2.91
CA SER A 29 1.37 22.16 -3.27
C SER A 29 0.33 22.29 -2.14
N ALA A 30 -0.55 23.28 -2.28
CA ALA A 30 -1.56 23.58 -1.25
C ALA A 30 -2.55 22.43 -1.00
N TYR A 31 -2.88 21.67 -2.05
CA TYR A 31 -3.80 20.52 -2.03
C TYR A 31 -3.10 19.21 -2.43
N GLY A 32 -1.83 19.08 -2.06
CA GLY A 32 -1.02 17.91 -2.40
C GLY A 32 -1.55 16.62 -1.78
N VAL A 33 -1.16 15.50 -2.39
CA VAL A 33 -1.47 14.15 -1.91
C VAL A 33 -0.22 13.29 -2.00
N LEU A 34 0.08 12.54 -0.95
CA LEU A 34 1.04 11.44 -0.99
C LEU A 34 0.28 10.15 -1.39
N PRO A 35 0.59 9.53 -2.54
CA PRO A 35 -0.08 8.35 -3.03
C PRO A 35 0.58 7.07 -2.51
N ILE A 36 0.27 6.67 -1.28
CA ILE A 36 0.86 5.47 -0.67
C ILE A 36 0.36 4.23 -1.43
N PRO A 37 1.23 3.39 -2.02
CA PRO A 37 0.79 2.26 -2.84
C PRO A 37 0.10 1.20 -1.99
N VAL A 38 -1.03 0.69 -2.48
CA VAL A 38 -1.77 -0.42 -1.86
C VAL A 38 -2.28 -1.37 -2.94
N ALA A 39 -2.22 -2.67 -2.67
CA ALA A 39 -2.89 -3.68 -3.44
C ALA A 39 -3.75 -4.57 -2.54
N MET A 40 -4.81 -5.12 -3.11
CA MET A 40 -5.65 -6.11 -2.45
C MET A 40 -5.94 -7.24 -3.43
N VAL A 41 -5.83 -8.47 -2.95
CA VAL A 41 -6.33 -9.68 -3.62
C VAL A 41 -7.38 -10.29 -2.70
N ARG A 42 -8.60 -10.48 -3.19
CA ARG A 42 -9.73 -11.06 -2.46
C ARG A 42 -10.36 -12.17 -3.28
N ASN A 43 -10.59 -13.32 -2.66
CA ASN A 43 -11.29 -14.44 -3.27
C ASN A 43 -12.06 -15.24 -2.22
N GLY A 44 -13.37 -15.10 -2.21
CA GLY A 44 -14.28 -15.86 -1.34
C GLY A 44 -14.17 -15.52 0.14
N MET A 45 -14.72 -16.39 1.00
CA MET A 45 -14.73 -16.20 2.45
C MET A 45 -13.48 -16.80 3.11
N GLY A 46 -12.76 -16.00 3.88
CA GLY A 46 -11.57 -16.46 4.59
C GLY A 46 -10.94 -15.36 5.46
N PRO A 47 -9.78 -15.65 6.09
CA PRO A 47 -9.07 -14.67 6.91
C PRO A 47 -8.54 -13.51 6.05
N ARG A 48 -8.29 -12.38 6.71
CA ARG A 48 -7.69 -11.19 6.11
C ARG A 48 -6.28 -11.01 6.66
N VAL A 49 -5.30 -10.88 5.77
CA VAL A 49 -3.89 -10.65 6.13
C VAL A 49 -3.45 -9.31 5.57
N LEU A 50 -2.78 -8.51 6.41
CA LEU A 50 -2.13 -7.26 6.01
C LEU A 50 -0.62 -7.47 6.02
N LEU A 51 0.02 -7.17 4.90
CA LEU A 51 1.47 -7.20 4.72
C LEU A 51 1.97 -5.78 4.46
N THR A 52 2.93 -5.32 5.24
CA THR A 52 3.51 -3.98 5.10
C THR A 52 5.03 -4.04 5.00
N ALA A 53 5.60 -3.10 4.26
CA ALA A 53 7.03 -2.84 4.20
C ALA A 53 7.28 -1.34 4.04
N GLY A 54 8.56 -0.93 4.06
CA GLY A 54 8.93 0.48 3.97
C GLY A 54 8.40 1.30 5.15
N ASN A 55 8.38 0.71 6.35
CA ASN A 55 8.12 1.47 7.58
C ASN A 55 9.24 2.50 7.80
N HIS A 56 10.47 2.06 7.58
CA HIS A 56 11.62 2.90 7.34
C HIS A 56 12.01 2.81 5.87
N GLY A 57 12.49 3.91 5.29
CA GLY A 57 12.78 3.99 3.86
C GLY A 57 14.03 3.26 3.41
N ASP A 58 14.95 3.01 4.34
CA ASP A 58 16.25 2.36 4.15
C ASP A 58 16.22 0.83 4.40
N GLU A 59 15.04 0.25 4.59
CA GLU A 59 14.81 -1.20 4.81
C GLU A 59 14.13 -1.81 3.56
N TYR A 60 14.90 -2.49 2.70
CA TYR A 60 14.52 -2.75 1.30
C TYR A 60 13.86 -4.10 1.04
N GLU A 61 14.21 -5.14 1.81
CA GLU A 61 13.84 -6.53 1.52
C GLU A 61 12.32 -6.69 1.45
N GLY A 62 11.62 -6.14 2.44
CA GLY A 62 10.16 -6.14 2.46
C GLY A 62 9.56 -5.38 1.27
N GLN A 63 10.14 -4.23 0.88
CA GLN A 63 9.63 -3.42 -0.22
C GLN A 63 9.71 -4.20 -1.54
N VAL A 64 10.84 -4.86 -1.78
CA VAL A 64 11.07 -5.69 -2.98
C VAL A 64 10.14 -6.90 -3.00
N VAL A 65 10.08 -7.65 -1.90
CA VAL A 65 9.27 -8.89 -1.81
C VAL A 65 7.79 -8.57 -1.98
N LEU A 66 7.28 -7.54 -1.29
CA LEU A 66 5.86 -7.18 -1.38
C LEU A 66 5.48 -6.57 -2.72
N THR A 67 6.40 -5.87 -3.38
CA THR A 67 6.17 -5.39 -4.75
C THR A 67 6.06 -6.56 -5.74
N ARG A 68 6.94 -7.56 -5.63
CA ARG A 68 6.87 -8.79 -6.46
C ARG A 68 5.60 -9.59 -6.18
N LEU A 69 5.27 -9.80 -4.90
CA LEU A 69 4.02 -10.47 -4.52
C LEU A 69 2.80 -9.76 -5.12
N THR A 70 2.79 -8.43 -5.09
CA THR A 70 1.71 -7.64 -5.72
C THR A 70 1.63 -7.86 -7.22
N GLN A 71 2.75 -8.05 -7.92
CA GLN A 71 2.75 -8.31 -9.37
C GLN A 71 2.26 -9.73 -9.68
N GLU A 72 2.70 -10.72 -8.90
CA GLU A 72 2.51 -12.14 -9.18
C GLU A 72 1.18 -12.69 -8.67
N LEU A 73 0.78 -12.38 -7.43
CA LEU A 73 -0.36 -12.99 -6.75
C LEU A 73 -1.68 -12.72 -7.50
N GLN A 74 -2.41 -13.78 -7.82
CA GLN A 74 -3.73 -13.77 -8.44
C GLN A 74 -4.81 -14.21 -7.45
N ALA A 75 -6.07 -13.86 -7.76
CA ALA A 75 -7.19 -14.10 -6.85
C ALA A 75 -7.50 -15.59 -6.67
N ASP A 76 -7.38 -16.39 -7.72
CA ASP A 76 -7.62 -17.83 -7.73
C ASP A 76 -6.58 -18.64 -6.94
N GLU A 77 -5.46 -18.03 -6.54
CA GLU A 77 -4.41 -18.66 -5.72
C GLU A 77 -4.68 -18.61 -4.21
N ILE A 78 -5.71 -17.88 -3.76
CA ILE A 78 -6.03 -17.70 -2.34
C ILE A 78 -7.50 -17.96 -2.02
N THR A 79 -7.78 -18.17 -0.72
CA THR A 79 -9.13 -18.09 -0.14
C THR A 79 -9.11 -17.12 1.04
N GLY A 80 -9.82 -16.00 0.92
CA GLY A 80 -9.80 -14.89 1.88
C GLY A 80 -9.30 -13.59 1.26
N THR A 81 -8.49 -12.82 1.99
CA THR A 81 -8.00 -11.52 1.52
C THR A 81 -6.56 -11.27 1.92
N VAL A 82 -5.75 -10.80 0.97
CA VAL A 82 -4.40 -10.29 1.21
C VAL A 82 -4.37 -8.82 0.83
N ILE A 83 -3.97 -7.95 1.76
CA ILE A 83 -3.74 -6.52 1.55
C ILE A 83 -2.24 -6.26 1.66
N VAL A 84 -1.67 -5.57 0.68
CA VAL A 84 -0.23 -5.34 0.58
C VAL A 84 0.06 -3.85 0.46
N ILE A 85 0.94 -3.33 1.33
CA ILE A 85 1.44 -1.95 1.30
C ILE A 85 2.97 -2.03 1.25
N PRO A 86 3.60 -1.98 0.07
CA PRO A 86 5.04 -2.19 -0.06
C PRO A 86 5.87 -0.99 0.41
N ALA A 87 5.27 0.20 0.54
CA ALA A 87 5.96 1.42 0.96
C ALA A 87 5.07 2.25 1.90
N LEU A 88 4.95 1.81 3.16
CA LEU A 88 4.06 2.42 4.16
C LEU A 88 4.42 3.88 4.45
N ASN A 89 5.70 4.16 4.68
CA ASN A 89 6.24 5.51 4.85
C ASN A 89 6.86 5.99 3.51
N LEU A 90 6.00 6.27 2.53
CA LEU A 90 6.44 6.65 1.19
C LEU A 90 7.46 7.81 1.17
N PRO A 91 7.31 8.90 1.95
CA PRO A 91 8.33 9.96 1.97
C PRO A 91 9.73 9.46 2.38
N ALA A 92 9.81 8.60 3.41
CA ALA A 92 11.08 8.02 3.84
C ALA A 92 11.65 7.07 2.78
N VAL A 93 10.80 6.22 2.18
CA VAL A 93 11.19 5.31 1.08
C VAL A 93 11.79 6.09 -0.10
N LEU A 94 11.14 7.17 -0.51
CA LEU A 94 11.63 8.02 -1.61
C LEU A 94 12.95 8.74 -1.25
N ALA A 95 13.18 9.02 0.03
CA ALA A 95 14.39 9.67 0.51
C ALA A 95 15.52 8.69 0.90
N ALA A 96 15.26 7.38 0.90
CA ALA A 96 16.16 6.34 1.44
C ALA A 96 16.63 6.66 2.87
N THR A 97 15.73 7.19 3.70
CA THR A 97 16.01 7.55 5.09
C THR A 97 15.22 6.68 6.05
N ARG A 98 15.74 6.51 7.26
CA ARG A 98 15.03 5.78 8.32
C ARG A 98 13.67 6.42 8.65
N VAL A 99 13.63 7.73 8.79
CA VAL A 99 12.43 8.50 9.18
C VAL A 99 11.95 9.39 8.04
N SER A 100 10.72 9.92 8.14
CA SER A 100 10.23 10.91 7.17
C SER A 100 11.13 12.15 7.17
N PRO A 101 11.53 12.65 5.99
CA PRO A 101 12.19 13.94 5.87
C PRO A 101 11.24 15.10 6.18
#